data_AF-A0A0F4GB35-F1
#
_entry.id   AF-A0A0F4GB35-F1
#
_cell.length_a   1.000
_cell.length_b   1.000
_cell.length_c   1.000
_cell.angle_alpha   90.00
_cell.angle_beta   90.00
_cell.angle_gamma   90.00
#
_symmetry.space_group_name_H-M   'P 1'
#
loop_
_entity.id
_entity.type
_entity.pdbx_description
1 polymer ?
#
loop_
_entity_poly.entity_id
_entity_poly.type
_entity_poly.pdbx_seq_one_letter_code
_entity_poly.pdbx_strand_id
1 'polypeptide(L)'
;MALLGGTLIHEYSHVAFIGQSALAGAFIGDYAYGPWNVRQLSRGQKLKNADNYRWFAIEQCWSVLCNREYQAPDQPRTGLPQQPPPEGGCDIM
;
A
#
# COMPACT_ATOMS: atom_id res chain seq x y z
N MET A 1 6.86 3.84 8.50
CA MET A 1 6.01 3.76 9.72
C MET A 1 5.47 2.34 9.86
N ALA A 2 5.53 1.79 11.07
CA ALA A 2 4.77 0.60 11.44
C ALA A 2 3.49 1.07 12.12
N LEU A 3 2.36 0.91 11.43
CA LEU A 3 1.03 1.13 12.00
C LEU A 3 0.46 -0.25 12.33
N LEU A 4 -0.10 -0.43 13.54
CA LEU A 4 -0.65 -1.73 13.97
C LEU A 4 -1.62 -2.31 12.93
N GLY A 5 -2.52 -1.48 12.39
CA GLY A 5 -3.44 -1.91 11.32
C GLY A 5 -2.73 -2.40 10.06
N GLY A 6 -1.65 -1.72 9.65
CA GLY A 6 -0.83 -2.17 8.52
C GLY A 6 -0.09 -3.48 8.79
N THR A 7 0.41 -3.66 10.02
CA THR A 7 1.02 -4.94 10.45
C THR A 7 0.00 -6.06 10.45
N LEU A 8 -1.22 -5.84 10.95
CA LEU A 8 -2.28 -6.85 10.91
C LEU A 8 -2.63 -7.24 9.47
N ILE A 9 -2.67 -6.29 8.54
CA ILE A 9 -2.89 -6.58 7.11
C ILE A 9 -1.77 -7.45 6.53
N HIS A 10 -0.52 -7.16 6.89
CA HIS A 10 0.62 -7.99 6.51
C HIS A 10 0.42 -9.44 6.99
N GLU A 11 0.19 -9.63 8.29
CA GLU A 11 0.05 -10.97 8.87
C GLU A 11 -1.18 -11.72 8.35
N TYR A 12 -2.33 -11.05 8.24
CA TYR A 12 -3.55 -11.68 7.71
C TYR A 12 -3.42 -12.10 6.25
N SER A 13 -2.56 -11.44 5.46
CA SER A 13 -2.32 -11.84 4.08
C SER A 13 -1.62 -13.21 3.96
N HIS A 14 -0.87 -13.64 4.97
CA HIS A 14 -0.28 -14.99 4.98
C HIS A 14 -1.32 -16.09 5.25
N VAL A 15 -2.44 -15.75 5.89
CA VAL A 15 -3.47 -16.71 6.26
C VAL A 15 -4.14 -17.27 5.00
N ALA A 16 -4.08 -18.59 4.83
CA ALA A 16 -4.45 -19.25 3.57
C ALA A 16 -5.88 -18.93 3.11
N PHE A 17 -6.85 -18.88 4.02
CA PHE A 17 -8.25 -18.59 3.66
C PHE A 17 -8.50 -17.11 3.31
N ILE A 18 -7.56 -16.21 3.61
CA ILE A 18 -7.65 -14.77 3.27
C ILE A 18 -6.84 -14.49 2.01
N GLY A 19 -5.52 -14.66 2.08
CA GLY A 19 -4.62 -14.25 1.01
C GLY A 19 -4.52 -15.25 -0.13
N GLN A 20 -4.32 -16.52 0.19
CA GLN A 20 -4.09 -17.54 -0.84
C GLN A 20 -5.37 -17.86 -1.62
N SER A 21 -6.52 -17.91 -0.94
CA SER A 21 -7.83 -18.07 -1.58
C SER A 21 -8.11 -16.96 -2.61
N ALA A 22 -7.71 -15.72 -2.32
CA ALA A 22 -7.86 -14.57 -3.22
C ALA A 22 -6.95 -14.63 -4.46
N LEU A 23 -5.89 -15.44 -4.43
CA LEU A 23 -4.92 -15.58 -5.51
C LEU A 23 -4.90 -16.99 -6.11
N ALA A 24 -6.05 -17.66 -6.16
CA ALA A 24 -6.20 -19.00 -6.73
C ALA A 24 -5.22 -20.03 -6.12
N GLY A 25 -4.98 -19.93 -4.81
CA GLY A 25 -4.10 -20.82 -4.05
C GLY A 25 -2.63 -20.40 -4.02
N ALA A 26 -2.26 -19.25 -4.58
CA ALA A 26 -0.87 -18.80 -4.52
C ALA A 26 -0.46 -18.39 -3.10
N PHE A 27 0.67 -18.92 -2.62
CA PHE A 27 1.28 -18.51 -1.36
C PHE A 27 1.65 -17.02 -1.38
N ILE A 28 1.27 -16.31 -0.33
CA ILE A 28 1.72 -14.95 -0.03
C ILE A 28 2.81 -15.06 1.03
N GLY A 29 4.01 -14.59 0.70
CA GLY A 29 5.19 -14.63 1.55
C GLY A 29 5.87 -13.28 1.68
N ASP A 30 7.12 -13.31 2.13
CA ASP A 30 7.92 -12.12 2.44
C ASP A 30 9.11 -11.99 1.50
N TYR A 31 8.84 -11.48 0.29
CA TYR A 31 9.84 -11.25 -0.73
C TYR A 31 10.67 -9.98 -0.49
N ALA A 32 10.08 -8.97 0.13
CA ALA A 32 10.78 -7.74 0.53
C ALA A 32 9.99 -6.99 1.61
N TYR A 33 10.71 -6.18 2.40
CA TYR A 33 10.15 -5.31 3.42
C TYR A 33 10.51 -3.84 3.20
N GLY A 34 9.59 -2.97 3.58
CA GLY A 34 9.74 -1.52 3.55
C GLY A 34 9.35 -0.91 2.21
N PRO A 35 8.98 0.38 2.20
CA PRO A 35 8.30 1.00 1.06
C PRO A 35 9.20 1.12 -0.17
N TRP A 36 10.52 1.14 0.02
CA TRP A 36 11.49 1.19 -1.06
C TRP A 36 11.70 -0.17 -1.74
N ASN A 37 11.90 -1.23 -0.95
CA ASN A 37 12.26 -2.54 -1.49
C ASN A 37 11.05 -3.22 -2.14
N VAL A 38 9.86 -3.08 -1.56
CA VAL A 38 8.62 -3.67 -2.11
C VAL A 38 8.24 -3.10 -3.49
N ARG A 39 8.68 -1.88 -3.80
CA ARG A 39 8.46 -1.24 -5.11
C ARG A 39 9.38 -1.77 -6.20
N GLN A 40 10.51 -2.37 -5.84
CA GLN A 40 11.49 -2.94 -6.78
C GLN A 40 11.17 -4.38 -7.17
N LEU A 41 10.26 -5.05 -6.45
CA LEU A 41 9.82 -6.39 -6.79
C LEU A 41 9.17 -6.47 -8.18
N SER A 42 9.30 -7.64 -8.82
CA SER A 42 8.57 -7.93 -10.07
C SER A 42 7.06 -7.94 -9.82
N ARG A 43 6.24 -7.76 -10.87
CA ARG A 43 4.77 -7.77 -10.74
C ARG A 43 4.25 -9.04 -10.06
N GLY A 44 4.79 -10.20 -10.44
CA GLY A 44 4.40 -11.48 -9.84
C GLY A 44 4.77 -11.58 -8.36
N GLN A 45 5.94 -11.06 -7.97
CA GLN A 45 6.35 -11.03 -6.55
C GLN A 45 5.55 -10.02 -5.74
N LYS A 46 5.21 -8.84 -6.30
CA LYS A 46 4.38 -7.83 -5.64
C LYS A 46 3.01 -8.38 -5.25
N LEU A 47 2.40 -9.17 -6.14
CA LEU A 47 1.13 -9.84 -5.88
C LEU A 47 1.24 -10.94 -4.83
N LYS A 48 2.44 -11.41 -4.49
CA LYS A 48 2.63 -12.49 -3.52
C LYS A 48 3.39 -12.02 -2.28
N ASN A 49 3.56 -10.72 -2.10
CA ASN A 49 4.33 -10.16 -1.00
C ASN A 49 3.42 -9.50 0.03
N ALA A 50 3.45 -9.96 1.27
CA ALA A 50 2.58 -9.45 2.34
C ALA A 50 2.78 -7.95 2.59
N ASP A 51 4.02 -7.48 2.58
CA ASP A 51 4.34 -6.07 2.84
C ASP A 51 3.83 -5.14 1.71
N ASN A 52 3.62 -5.64 0.48
CA ASN A 52 2.97 -4.85 -0.58
C ASN A 52 1.51 -4.50 -0.24
N TYR A 53 0.77 -5.41 0.38
CA TYR A 53 -0.61 -5.16 0.81
C TYR A 53 -0.68 -4.15 1.95
N ARG A 54 0.26 -4.26 2.91
CA ARG A 54 0.41 -3.27 3.98
C ARG A 54 0.64 -1.88 3.42
N TRP A 55 1.60 -1.72 2.50
CA TRP A 55 1.92 -0.40 1.95
C TRP A 55 0.79 0.17 1.10
N PHE A 56 0.08 -0.67 0.33
CA PHE A 56 -1.12 -0.24 -0.38
C PHE A 56 -2.20 0.27 0.57
N ALA A 57 -2.50 -0.46 1.65
CA ALA A 57 -3.52 -0.06 2.62
C ALA A 57 -3.15 1.24 3.36
N ILE A 58 -1.88 1.41 3.71
CA ILE A 58 -1.37 2.66 4.31
C ILE A 58 -1.54 3.81 3.32
N GLU A 59 -1.12 3.64 2.06
CA GLU A 59 -1.24 4.67 1.04
C GLU A 59 -2.70 5.07 0.80
N GLN A 60 -3.60 4.08 0.69
CA GLN A 60 -5.03 4.32 0.52
C GLN A 60 -5.64 5.07 1.72
N CYS A 61 -5.31 4.65 2.95
CA CYS A 61 -5.80 5.29 4.17
C CYS A 61 -5.44 6.78 4.20
N TRP A 62 -4.18 7.09 3.91
CA TRP A 62 -3.73 8.48 3.89
C TRP A 62 -4.28 9.28 2.72
N SER A 63 -4.49 8.67 1.56
CA SER A 63 -5.15 9.36 0.45
C SER A 63 -6.58 9.76 0.80
N VAL A 64 -7.32 8.92 1.52
CA VAL A 64 -8.65 9.27 2.04
C VAL A 64 -8.55 10.39 3.08
N LEU A 65 -7.66 10.25 4.08
CA LEU A 65 -7.55 11.23 5.17
C LEU A 65 -7.06 12.61 4.70
N CYS A 66 -6.16 12.63 3.71
CA CYS A 66 -5.58 13.86 3.17
C CYS A 66 -6.31 14.35 1.91
N ASN A 67 -7.46 13.77 1.57
CA ASN A 67 -8.25 14.10 0.38
C ASN A 67 -7.40 14.16 -0.91
N ARG A 68 -6.49 13.18 -1.08
CA ARG A 68 -5.67 13.06 -2.28
C ARG A 68 -6.47 12.34 -3.36
N GLU A 69 -6.59 12.98 -4.52
CA GLU A 69 -7.09 12.33 -5.72
C GLU A 69 -5.93 11.74 -6.53
N TYR A 70 -6.06 10.48 -6.92
CA TYR A 70 -5.11 9.84 -7.82
C TYR A 70 -5.43 10.23 -9.25
N GLN A 71 -4.43 10.76 -9.95
CA GLN A 71 -4.53 11.02 -11.38
C GLN A 71 -4.02 9.82 -12.16
N ALA A 72 -4.68 9.53 -13.27
CA ALA A 72 -4.21 8.53 -14.19
C ALA A 72 -2.79 8.90 -14.69
N PRO A 73 -1.90 7.93 -14.95
CA PRO A 73 -0.50 8.18 -15.27
C PRO A 73 -0.27 8.94 -16.60
N ASP A 74 -1.31 9.07 -17.43
CA ASP A 74 -1.36 9.85 -18.66
C ASP A 74 -1.89 11.28 -18.48
N GLN A 75 -2.38 11.61 -17.29
CA GLN A 75 -2.83 12.97 -16.95
C GLN A 75 -1.62 13.80 -16.48
N PRO A 76 -1.50 15.07 -16.89
CA PRO A 76 -0.52 15.97 -16.30
C PRO A 76 -0.80 16.07 -14.80
N ARG A 77 0.22 15.93 -13.94
CA ARG A 77 0.10 16.13 -12.48
C ARG A 77 -0.54 17.49 -12.18
N THR A 78 -1.84 17.53 -12.01
CA THR A 78 -2.62 18.68 -11.55
C THR A 78 -3.04 18.44 -10.11
N GLY A 79 -2.10 17.99 -9.28
CA GLY A 79 -2.31 17.69 -7.86
C GLY A 79 -1.43 18.57 -6.98
N LEU A 80 -1.55 19.89 -7.09
CA LEU A 80 -1.25 20.73 -5.93
C LEU A 80 -2.39 20.49 -4.92
N PRO A 81 -2.10 20.35 -3.62
CA PRO A 81 -3.15 20.15 -2.61
C PRO A 81 -4.23 21.22 -2.76
N GLN A 82 -5.47 20.84 -3.04
CA GLN A 82 -6.59 21.80 -3.13
C GLN A 82 -6.97 22.39 -1.77
N GLN A 83 -6.43 21.85 -0.68
CA GLN A 83 -6.47 22.45 0.64
C GLN A 83 -5.09 22.33 1.29
N PRO A 84 -4.63 23.35 2.04
CA PRO A 84 -3.48 23.17 2.91
C PRO A 84 -3.79 21.99 3.84
N PRO A 85 -2.81 21.10 4.08
CA PRO A 85 -3.03 20.00 4.97
C PRO A 85 -3.47 20.53 6.34
N PRO A 86 -4.41 19.89 7.04
CA PRO A 86 -4.66 20.22 8.44
C PRO A 86 -3.32 20.21 9.16
N GLU A 87 -3.07 21.24 9.99
CA GLU A 87 -1.76 21.52 10.57
C GLU A 87 -1.07 20.23 11.07
N GLY A 88 -0.04 19.78 10.34
CA GLY A 88 0.90 18.77 10.80
C GLY A 88 0.74 17.29 10.37
N GLY A 89 0.32 16.92 9.16
CA GLY A 89 0.27 15.46 8.89
C GLY A 89 0.15 14.85 7.49
N CYS A 90 0.22 15.59 6.38
CA CYS A 90 -0.06 14.99 5.06
C CYS A 90 1.12 14.94 4.07
N ASP A 91 2.34 15.24 4.52
CA ASP A 91 3.56 14.91 3.78
C ASP A 91 3.96 13.47 4.08
N ILE A 92 3.66 12.58 3.14
CA ILE A 92 4.01 11.17 3.22
C ILE A 92 4.83 10.84 1.98
N MET A 93 6.06 10.40 2.27
CA MET A 93 7.17 9.98 1.40
C MET A 93 6.81 9.62 -0.05
#